data_AF-A0A9D1KGT4-F1
#
_entry.id   AF-A0A9D1KGT4-F1
#
_cell.length_a   1.000
_cell.length_b   1.000
_cell.length_c   1.000
_cell.angle_alpha   90.00
_cell.angle_beta   90.00
_cell.angle_gamma   90.00
#
_symmetry.space_group_name_H-M   'P 1'
#
loop_
_entity.id
_entity.type
_entity.pdbx_description
1 polymer ?
#
loop_
_entity_poly.entity_id
_entity_poly.type
_entity_poly.pdbx_seq_one_letter_code
_entity_poly.pdbx_strand_id
1 'polypeptide(L)'
;MKVYGAQICIDCRNYKGIQKSRGFDAEYIEITEDTEKLKEFLQMRDHDPVLASVREQGGIGIPLFVNEDGRKTLDMNEAFSWIGQLPVRDDEILEKR
;
A
#
# COMPACT_ATOMS: atom_id res chain seq x y z
N MET A 1 7.68 6.71 -4.97
CA MET A 1 6.59 6.36 -4.02
C MET A 1 7.03 5.16 -3.19
N LYS A 2 6.71 5.15 -1.89
CA LYS A 2 6.88 3.99 -1.00
C LYS A 2 5.55 3.29 -0.78
N VAL A 3 5.58 1.97 -0.65
CA VAL A 3 4.41 1.13 -0.38
C VAL A 3 4.70 0.21 0.79
N TYR A 4 3.99 0.38 1.89
CA TYR A 4 4.09 -0.49 3.06
C TYR A 4 3.03 -1.57 2.94
N GLY A 5 3.45 -2.83 2.99
CA GLY A 5 2.55 -3.96 2.82
C GLY A 5 3.12 -5.26 3.35
N ALA A 6 2.35 -6.33 3.18
CA ALA A 6 2.78 -7.68 3.57
C ALA A 6 2.37 -8.75 2.54
N GLN A 7 3.24 -9.74 2.27
CA GLN A 7 2.90 -10.86 1.36
C GLN A 7 1.65 -11.64 1.77
N ILE A 8 1.33 -11.65 3.06
CA ILE A 8 0.13 -12.30 3.60
C ILE A 8 -1.17 -11.54 3.33
N CYS A 9 -1.11 -10.32 2.78
CA CYS A 9 -2.27 -9.50 2.42
C CYS A 9 -2.62 -9.65 0.93
N ILE A 10 -3.88 -9.99 0.64
CA ILE A 10 -4.42 -10.16 -0.72
C ILE A 10 -4.24 -8.90 -1.58
N ASP A 11 -4.54 -7.72 -1.02
CA ASP A 11 -4.46 -6.43 -1.71
C ASP A 11 -3.00 -6.06 -2.01
N CYS A 12 -2.07 -6.45 -1.14
CA CYS A 12 -0.63 -6.26 -1.37
C CYS A 12 -0.09 -7.17 -2.48
N ARG A 13 -0.58 -8.43 -2.57
CA ARG A 13 -0.21 -9.33 -3.66
C ARG A 13 -0.74 -8.84 -5.00
N ASN A 14 -1.98 -8.36 -5.05
CA ASN A 14 -2.56 -7.71 -6.24
C ASN A 14 -1.71 -6.50 -6.68
N TYR A 15 -1.37 -5.60 -5.76
CA TYR A 15 -0.47 -4.47 -6.06
C TYR A 15 0.86 -4.93 -6.67
N LYS A 16 1.54 -5.92 -6.07
CA LYS A 16 2.82 -6.44 -6.59
C LYS A 16 2.67 -7.07 -7.98
N GLY A 17 1.56 -7.76 -8.23
CA GLY A 17 1.22 -8.29 -9.54
C GLY A 17 1.10 -7.19 -10.60
N ILE A 18 0.35 -6.14 -10.28
CA ILE A 18 0.19 -4.97 -11.15
C ILE A 18 1.51 -4.25 -11.38
N GLN A 19 2.29 -4.00 -10.31
CA GLN A 19 3.61 -3.39 -10.39
C GLN A 19 4.53 -4.15 -11.34
N LYS A 20 4.59 -5.48 -11.19
CA LYS A 20 5.38 -6.35 -12.06
C LYS A 20 4.88 -6.32 -13.50
N SER A 21 3.56 -6.36 -13.72
CA SER A 21 2.96 -6.38 -15.06
C SER A 21 3.13 -5.07 -15.82
N ARG A 22 3.05 -3.93 -15.11
CA ARG A 22 3.15 -2.59 -15.71
C ARG A 22 4.58 -2.06 -15.75
N GLY A 23 5.50 -2.64 -14.98
CA GLY A 23 6.93 -2.34 -15.03
C GLY A 23 7.29 -0.95 -14.49
N PHE A 24 6.57 -0.44 -13.48
CA PHE A 24 6.89 0.83 -12.83
C PHE A 24 7.72 0.64 -11.56
N ASP A 25 8.54 1.64 -11.25
CA ASP A 25 9.39 1.65 -10.07
C ASP A 25 8.68 2.29 -8.88
N ALA A 26 8.64 1.55 -7.78
CA ALA A 26 8.11 1.98 -6.49
C ALA A 26 8.71 1.09 -5.40
N GLU A 27 9.18 1.73 -4.33
CA GLU A 27 9.83 1.04 -3.23
C GLU A 27 8.76 0.31 -2.41
N TYR A 28 8.89 -1.01 -2.29
CA TYR A 28 7.98 -1.83 -1.48
C TYR A 28 8.66 -2.22 -0.16
N ILE A 29 8.06 -1.81 0.95
CA ILE A 29 8.48 -2.11 2.31
C ILE A 29 7.65 -3.28 2.84
N GLU A 30 8.28 -4.45 2.97
CA GLU A 30 7.68 -5.64 3.58
C GLU A 30 7.70 -5.50 5.10
N ILE A 31 6.56 -5.11 5.69
CA ILE A 31 6.47 -4.78 7.12
C ILE A 31 6.66 -5.99 8.03
N THR A 32 6.56 -7.21 7.48
CA THR A 32 6.75 -8.46 8.24
C THR A 32 8.18 -9.00 8.18
N GLU A 33 9.08 -8.34 7.45
CA GLU A 33 10.47 -8.77 7.30
C GLU A 33 11.29 -8.58 8.58
N ASP A 34 11.13 -7.42 9.23
CA ASP A 34 11.85 -7.10 10.47
C ASP A 34 11.11 -6.06 11.34
N THR A 35 11.58 -5.92 12.59
CA THR A 35 10.94 -5.04 13.57
C THR A 35 11.19 -3.55 13.32
N GLU A 36 12.22 -3.17 12.56
CA GLU A 36 12.51 -1.77 12.23
C GLU A 36 11.46 -1.26 11.24
N LYS A 37 11.22 -2.01 10.16
CA LYS A 37 10.17 -1.74 9.17
C LYS A 37 8.78 -1.77 9.79
N LEU A 38 8.52 -2.74 10.67
CA LEU A 38 7.26 -2.79 11.40
C LEU A 38 7.07 -1.55 12.28
N LYS A 39 8.10 -1.12 13.01
CA LYS A 39 8.04 0.09 13.86
C LYS A 39 7.78 1.33 13.03
N GLU A 40 8.44 1.49 11.89
CA GLU A 40 8.22 2.61 10.97
C GLU A 40 6.75 2.65 10.51
N PHE A 41 6.19 1.52 10.10
CA PHE A 41 4.78 1.43 9.75
C PHE A 41 3.84 1.76 10.92
N LEU A 42 4.11 1.22 12.11
CA LEU A 42 3.29 1.46 13.30
C LEU A 42 3.25 2.94 13.71
N GLN A 43 4.36 3.67 13.54
CA GLN A 43 4.36 5.13 13.79
C GLN A 43 3.34 5.86 12.91
N MET A 44 3.21 5.48 11.64
CA MET A 44 2.17 6.02 10.76
C MET A 44 0.79 5.49 11.11
N ARG A 45 0.64 4.18 11.31
CA ARG A 45 -0.63 3.51 11.64
C ARG A 45 -1.29 4.09 12.89
N ASP A 46 -0.51 4.43 13.90
CA ASP A 46 -1.03 4.85 15.20
C ASP A 46 -1.35 6.35 15.25
N HIS A 47 -0.76 7.18 14.36
CA HIS A 47 -0.89 8.64 14.44
C HIS A 47 -1.49 9.31 13.20
N ASP A 48 -1.41 8.71 12.01
CA ASP A 48 -1.87 9.34 10.78
C ASP A 48 -3.40 9.25 10.62
N PRO A 49 -4.11 10.39 10.42
CA PRO A 49 -5.56 10.39 10.24
C PRO A 49 -6.08 9.52 9.10
N VAL A 50 -5.28 9.29 8.05
CA VAL A 50 -5.68 8.45 6.90
C VAL A 50 -5.97 7.00 7.33
N LEU A 51 -5.34 6.54 8.42
CA LEU A 51 -5.47 5.19 8.95
C LEU A 51 -6.49 5.09 10.09
N ALA A 52 -7.06 6.22 10.55
CA ALA A 52 -7.94 6.25 11.72
C ALA A 52 -9.16 5.34 11.56
N SER A 53 -9.90 5.48 10.46
CA SER A 53 -11.12 4.68 10.22
C SER A 53 -10.81 3.17 10.07
N VAL A 54 -9.73 2.82 9.37
CA VAL A 54 -9.32 1.42 9.23
C VAL A 54 -8.90 0.83 10.57
N ARG A 55 -8.19 1.60 11.40
CA ARG A 55 -7.81 1.20 12.74
C ARG A 55 -9.01 0.99 13.66
N GLU A 56 -10.00 1.89 13.62
CA GLU A 56 -11.26 1.76 14.37
C GLU A 56 -12.03 0.48 14.01
N GLN A 57 -11.96 0.06 12.75
CA GLN A 57 -12.57 -1.18 12.26
C GLN A 57 -11.72 -2.44 12.54
N GLY A 58 -10.60 -2.33 13.26
CA GLY A 58 -9.70 -3.44 13.55
C GLY A 58 -8.82 -3.85 12.37
N GLY A 59 -8.78 -3.06 11.29
CA GLY A 59 -7.93 -3.30 10.14
C GLY A 59 -6.46 -2.96 10.38
N ILE A 60 -5.60 -3.52 9.53
CA ILE A 60 -4.16 -3.25 9.54
C ILE A 60 -3.85 -1.93 8.82
N GLY A 61 -4.50 -1.66 7.67
CA GLY A 61 -4.24 -0.49 6.84
C GLY A 61 -3.10 -0.69 5.82
N ILE A 62 -3.11 -1.84 5.13
CA ILE A 62 -2.15 -2.16 4.06
C ILE A 62 -2.87 -2.64 2.78
N PRO A 63 -2.35 -2.34 1.58
CA PRO A 63 -1.15 -1.54 1.32
C PRO A 63 -1.36 -0.05 1.65
N LEU A 64 -0.34 0.58 2.26
CA LEU A 64 -0.30 2.02 2.50
C LEU A 64 0.68 2.65 1.53
N PHE A 65 0.21 3.62 0.75
CA PHE A 65 1.01 4.33 -0.24
C PHE A 65 1.45 5.68 0.31
N VAL A 66 2.73 6.02 0.12
CA VAL A 66 3.33 7.28 0.57
C VAL A 66 4.07 7.93 -0.60
N ASN A 67 3.64 9.12 -1.02
CA ASN A 67 4.30 9.86 -2.10
C ASN A 67 5.54 10.63 -1.59
N GLU A 68 6.25 11.31 -2.48
CA GLU A 68 7.46 12.07 -2.16
C GLU A 68 7.20 13.27 -1.23
N ASP A 69 5.99 13.84 -1.28
CA ASP A 69 5.56 14.93 -0.40
C ASP A 69 5.08 14.45 0.98
N GLY A 70 5.10 13.13 1.24
CA GLY A 70 4.62 12.53 2.48
C GLY A 70 3.10 12.38 2.59
N ARG A 71 2.35 12.67 1.51
CA ARG A 71 0.92 12.35 1.39
C ARG A 71 0.74 10.85 1.40
N LYS A 72 -0.29 10.40 2.11
CA LYS A 72 -0.61 8.99 2.29
C LYS A 72 -2.00 8.67 1.79
N THR A 73 -2.18 7.48 1.24
CA THR A 73 -3.49 6.95 0.87
C THR A 73 -3.52 5.42 0.99
N LEU A 74 -4.72 4.88 1.13
CA LEU A 74 -5.02 3.46 1.00
C LEU A 74 -5.66 3.13 -0.36
N ASP A 75 -5.94 4.15 -1.17
CA ASP A 75 -6.52 4.00 -2.50
C ASP A 75 -5.42 3.80 -3.56
N MET A 76 -5.42 2.63 -4.19
CA MET A 76 -4.43 2.27 -5.22
C MET A 76 -4.54 3.14 -6.48
N ASN A 77 -5.74 3.58 -6.87
CA ASN A 77 -5.94 4.45 -8.03
C ASN A 77 -5.40 5.86 -7.75
N GLU A 78 -5.65 6.37 -6.55
CA GLU A 78 -5.07 7.65 -6.11
C GLU A 78 -3.54 7.56 -6.13
N ALA A 79 -2.97 6.51 -5.54
CA ALA A 79 -1.53 6.28 -5.51
C ALA A 79 -0.91 6.19 -6.92
N PHE A 80 -1.58 5.51 -7.84
CA PHE A 80 -1.15 5.37 -9.24
C PHE A 80 -1.16 6.70 -10.00
N SER A 81 -2.14 7.57 -9.71
CA SER A 81 -2.21 8.89 -10.34
C SER A 81 -0.99 9.76 -10.01
N TRP A 82 -0.35 9.56 -8.85
CA TRP A 82 0.86 10.29 -8.45
C TRP A 82 2.08 9.94 -9.30
N ILE A 83 2.12 8.73 -9.88
CA ILE A 83 3.24 8.22 -10.66
C ILE A 83 2.89 8.04 -12.15
N GLY A 84 1.82 8.69 -12.61
CA GLY A 84 1.39 8.65 -14.02
C GLY A 84 0.87 7.29 -14.49
N GLN A 85 0.49 6.41 -13.57
CA GLN A 85 -0.12 5.12 -13.89
C GLN A 85 -1.63 5.26 -14.07
N LEU A 86 -2.19 4.49 -15.00
CA LEU A 86 -3.65 4.43 -15.21
C LEU A 86 -4.35 3.81 -13.99
N PRO A 87 -5.64 4.06 -13.76
CA PRO A 87 -6.42 3.32 -12.76
C PRO A 87 -6.28 1.80 -12.93
N VAL A 88 -6.40 1.07 -11.83
CA VAL A 88 -6.41 -0.39 -11.80
C VAL A 88 -7.64 -0.87 -12.58
N ARG A 89 -7.43 -1.82 -13.49
CA ARG A 89 -8.52 -2.49 -14.20
C ARG A 89 -8.91 -3.78 -13.49
N ASP A 90 -10.17 -4.18 -13.64
CA ASP A 90 -10.70 -5.39 -13.00
C ASP A 90 -9.97 -6.68 -13.42
N ASP A 91 -9.43 -6.72 -14.65
CA ASP A 91 -8.64 -7.87 -15.17
C ASP A 91 -7.27 -8.00 -14.52
N GLU A 92 -6.78 -6.94 -13.87
CA GLU A 92 -5.47 -6.93 -13.22
C GLU A 92 -5.55 -7.38 -11.75
N ILE A 93 -6.77 -7.47 -11.18
CA ILE A 93 -7.02 -8.00 -9.84
C ILE A 93 -7.17 -9.52 -9.92
N LEU A 94 -6.13 -10.24 -9.52
CA LEU A 94 -6.06 -11.70 -9.59
C LEU A 94 -6.75 -12.38 -8.41
N GLU A 95 -6.76 -11.73 -7.25
CA GLU A 95 -7.31 -12.28 -6.01
C GLU A 95 -8.41 -11.38 -5.46
N LYS A 96 -9.56 -11.97 -5.09
CA LYS A 96 -10.73 -11.27 -4.52
C LYS A 96 -11.11 -11.90 -3.17
N ARG A 97 -11.61 -11.08 -2.25
CA ARG A 97 -12.09 -11.52 -0.92
C ARG A 97 -13.45 -12.20 -0.99
#